data_AF-V4PEQ9-F1
#
_entry.id   AF-V4PEQ9-F1
#
_cell.length_a   1.000
_cell.length_b   1.000
_cell.length_c   1.000
_cell.angle_alpha   90.00
_cell.angle_beta   90.00
_cell.angle_gamma   90.00
#
_symmetry.space_group_name_H-M   'P 1'
#
loop_
_entity.id
_entity.type
_entity.pdbx_description
1 polymer ?
#
loop_
_entity_poly.entity_id
_entity_poly.type
_entity_poly.pdbx_seq_one_letter_code
_entity_poly.pdbx_strand_id
1 'polypeptide(L)'
;MNIVEFFRRLFSKPSPAPAPLPPATSPVRVEYNDTRIPPSAQTRIRKILVTLDEVQDAASREATSGINRFDLEQMRDLHLPKLVKSYIDIPPAHRAEIFRKTGKSASFILDESLDKMQDKLDDMMRSLAQHDLDAFTHNTQFIGQRYADKDNPFL
;
A
#
# COMPACT_ATOMS: atom_id res chain seq x y z
N MET A 1 -23.39 -3.84 15.18
CA MET A 1 -22.08 -4.44 15.51
C MET A 1 -21.16 -4.22 14.32
N ASN A 2 -20.04 -3.50 14.49
CA ASN A 2 -19.26 -2.93 13.38
C ASN A 2 -18.20 -3.96 12.89
N ILE A 3 -18.17 -4.27 11.58
CA ILE A 3 -17.29 -5.31 10.98
C ILE A 3 -15.80 -5.04 11.23
N VAL A 4 -15.44 -3.78 11.41
CA VAL A 4 -14.10 -3.31 11.76
C VAL A 4 -13.64 -3.90 13.12
N GLU A 5 -14.54 -4.07 14.08
CA GLU A 5 -14.22 -4.61 15.42
C GLU A 5 -14.01 -6.13 15.41
N PHE A 6 -14.62 -6.88 14.49
CA PHE A 6 -14.45 -8.33 14.41
C PHE A 6 -13.03 -8.68 13.93
N PHE A 7 -12.52 -7.97 12.92
CA PHE A 7 -11.13 -8.10 12.51
C PHE A 7 -10.17 -7.62 13.61
N ARG A 8 -10.47 -6.53 14.31
CA ARG A 8 -9.66 -6.05 15.45
C ARG A 8 -9.57 -7.11 16.56
N ARG A 9 -10.66 -7.81 16.86
CA ARG A 9 -10.72 -8.83 17.93
C ARG A 9 -10.03 -10.14 17.56
N LEU A 10 -9.95 -10.49 16.27
CA LEU A 10 -9.13 -11.60 15.79
C LEU A 10 -7.62 -11.30 15.80
N PHE A 11 -7.22 -10.03 15.91
CA PHE A 11 -5.83 -9.58 16.06
C PHE A 11 -5.45 -9.15 17.49
N SER A 12 -6.38 -9.21 18.46
CA SER A 12 -6.06 -8.94 19.87
C SER A 12 -5.47 -10.19 20.54
N LYS A 13 -4.15 -10.21 20.68
CA LYS A 13 -3.44 -11.20 21.50
C LYS A 13 -3.62 -10.84 22.98
N PRO A 14 -3.97 -11.77 23.90
CA PRO A 14 -3.85 -11.51 25.33
C PRO A 14 -2.37 -11.27 25.68
N SER A 15 -2.09 -10.25 26.50
CA SER A 15 -0.74 -9.93 26.99
C SER A 15 -0.16 -11.12 27.77
N PRO A 16 0.99 -11.70 27.36
CA PRO A 16 1.73 -12.62 28.21
C PRO A 16 2.84 -11.87 28.95
N ALA A 17 3.20 -12.40 30.13
CA ALA A 17 4.45 -12.13 30.85
C ALA A 17 5.68 -12.08 29.89
N PRO A 18 6.81 -11.44 30.27
CA PRO A 18 7.86 -11.07 29.32
C PRO A 18 8.36 -12.31 28.56
N ALA A 19 7.98 -12.38 27.28
CA ALA A 19 8.21 -13.52 26.41
C ALA A 19 9.58 -13.41 25.72
N PRO A 20 10.23 -14.55 25.40
CA PRO A 20 11.44 -14.58 24.58
C PRO A 20 11.20 -13.90 23.22
N LEU A 21 12.27 -13.31 22.67
CA LEU A 21 12.29 -12.53 21.43
C LEU A 21 11.40 -13.15 20.34
N PRO A 22 10.57 -12.35 19.64
CA PRO A 22 9.66 -12.88 18.63
C PRO A 22 10.45 -13.62 17.53
N PRO A 23 9.99 -14.80 17.08
CA PRO A 23 10.58 -15.46 15.93
C PRO A 23 10.47 -14.51 14.73
N ALA A 24 11.55 -14.38 13.96
CA ALA A 24 11.54 -13.62 12.71
C ALA A 24 10.34 -14.06 11.87
N THR A 25 9.40 -13.16 11.64
CA THR A 25 8.19 -13.41 10.84
C THR A 25 8.67 -13.90 9.48
N SER A 26 8.50 -15.18 9.18
CA SER A 26 8.91 -15.72 7.89
C SER A 26 8.16 -14.96 6.79
N PRO A 27 8.84 -14.55 5.69
CA PRO A 27 8.19 -13.81 4.63
C PRO A 27 7.02 -14.64 4.10
N VAL A 28 5.82 -14.06 4.14
CA VAL A 28 4.60 -14.72 3.67
C VAL A 28 4.69 -14.81 2.15
N ARG A 29 5.08 -15.97 1.63
CA ARG A 29 5.11 -16.22 0.18
C ARG A 29 3.73 -16.62 -0.30
N VAL A 30 3.21 -15.89 -1.29
CA VAL A 30 1.90 -16.14 -1.90
C VAL A 30 2.06 -16.25 -3.40
N GLU A 31 1.47 -17.29 -3.98
CA GLU A 31 1.35 -17.42 -5.43
C GLU A 31 0.13 -16.64 -5.92
N TYR A 32 0.34 -15.44 -6.45
CA TYR A 32 -0.76 -14.54 -6.86
C TYR A 32 -1.55 -15.03 -8.09
N ASN A 33 -1.07 -16.09 -8.76
CA ASN A 33 -1.77 -16.74 -9.87
C ASN A 33 -2.57 -17.99 -9.41
N ASP A 34 -2.69 -18.23 -8.10
CA ASP A 34 -3.46 -19.34 -7.56
C ASP A 34 -4.91 -19.29 -8.03
N THR A 35 -5.41 -20.41 -8.55
CA THR A 35 -6.76 -20.56 -9.12
C THR A 35 -7.88 -20.37 -8.08
N ARG A 36 -7.56 -20.45 -6.78
CA ARG A 36 -8.48 -20.17 -5.69
C ARG A 36 -8.77 -18.68 -5.54
N ILE A 37 -7.89 -17.80 -6.04
CA ILE A 37 -8.06 -16.35 -6.05
C ILE A 37 -9.02 -15.98 -7.21
N PRO A 38 -10.07 -15.18 -6.97
CA PRO A 38 -10.98 -14.73 -8.02
C PRO A 38 -10.24 -13.98 -9.14
N PRO A 39 -10.65 -14.12 -10.41
CA PRO A 39 -10.02 -13.39 -11.53
C PRO A 39 -10.03 -11.86 -11.37
N SER A 40 -11.07 -11.30 -10.75
CA SER A 40 -11.14 -9.87 -10.41
C SER A 40 -9.99 -9.46 -9.48
N ALA A 41 -9.83 -10.19 -8.38
CA ALA A 41 -8.78 -9.97 -7.41
C ALA A 41 -7.38 -10.14 -8.00
N GLN A 42 -7.15 -11.16 -8.84
CA GLN A 42 -5.85 -11.34 -9.51
C GLN A 42 -5.47 -10.12 -10.37
N THR A 43 -6.45 -9.56 -11.10
CA THR A 43 -6.25 -8.37 -11.91
C THR A 43 -5.86 -7.17 -11.05
N ARG A 44 -6.54 -6.99 -9.90
CA ARG A 44 -6.23 -5.92 -8.94
C ARG A 44 -4.85 -6.10 -8.31
N ILE A 45 -4.52 -7.30 -7.89
CA ILE A 45 -3.19 -7.63 -7.32
C ILE A 45 -2.09 -7.28 -8.31
N ARG A 46 -2.24 -7.64 -9.59
CA ARG A 46 -1.26 -7.26 -10.63
C ARG A 46 -1.13 -5.75 -10.75
N LYS A 47 -2.23 -5.00 -10.77
CA LYS A 47 -2.22 -3.53 -10.79
C LYS A 47 -1.45 -2.97 -9.59
N ILE A 48 -1.76 -3.44 -8.39
CA ILE A 48 -1.10 -3.02 -7.15
C ILE A 48 0.40 -3.27 -7.19
N LEU A 49 0.83 -4.45 -7.66
CA LEU A 49 2.26 -4.78 -7.74
C LEU A 49 2.99 -3.83 -8.70
N VAL A 50 2.40 -3.53 -9.85
CA VAL A 50 2.95 -2.54 -10.79
C VAL A 50 3.03 -1.16 -10.14
N THR A 51 1.95 -0.68 -9.50
CA THR A 51 1.96 0.64 -8.85
C THR A 51 2.93 0.69 -7.67
N LEU A 52 3.12 -0.40 -6.90
CA LEU A 52 4.12 -0.48 -5.85
C LEU A 52 5.53 -0.25 -6.40
N ASP A 53 5.87 -0.90 -7.51
CA ASP A 53 7.18 -0.74 -8.15
C ASP A 53 7.35 0.69 -8.69
N GLU A 54 6.33 1.26 -9.33
CA GLU A 54 6.35 2.63 -9.82
C GLU A 54 6.55 3.66 -8.69
N VAL A 55 5.83 3.51 -7.57
CA VAL A 55 5.96 4.40 -6.41
C VAL A 55 7.33 4.23 -5.76
N GLN A 56 7.85 3.00 -5.67
CA GLN A 56 9.19 2.74 -5.14
C GLN A 56 10.27 3.39 -5.99
N ASP A 57 10.17 3.30 -7.32
CA ASP A 57 11.12 3.92 -8.25
C ASP A 57 11.07 5.46 -8.15
N ALA A 58 9.87 6.03 -8.05
CA ALA A 58 9.69 7.46 -7.86
C ALA A 58 10.24 7.95 -6.52
N ALA A 59 9.92 7.28 -5.42
CA ALA A 59 10.45 7.61 -4.10
C ALA A 59 11.98 7.47 -4.03
N SER A 60 12.57 6.55 -4.79
CA SER A 60 14.05 6.36 -4.80
C SER A 60 14.79 7.49 -5.53
N ARG A 61 14.14 8.18 -6.47
CA ARG A 61 14.70 9.39 -7.11
C ARG A 61 14.72 10.58 -6.16
N GLU A 62 13.82 10.56 -5.18
CA GLU A 62 13.55 11.67 -4.29
C GLU A 62 14.16 11.42 -2.90
N ALA A 63 15.48 11.60 -2.79
CA ALA A 63 16.27 11.30 -1.59
C ALA A 63 15.78 12.02 -0.30
N THR A 64 14.93 13.04 -0.45
CA THR A 64 14.48 13.93 0.64
C THR A 64 12.98 13.82 0.93
N SER A 65 12.23 13.01 0.17
CA SER A 65 10.78 13.00 0.32
C SER A 65 10.32 12.27 1.57
N GLY A 66 9.42 12.90 2.32
CA GLY A 66 8.77 12.37 3.52
C GLY A 66 7.82 11.20 3.26
N ILE A 67 7.99 10.48 2.15
CA ILE A 67 7.29 9.22 1.93
C ILE A 67 7.83 8.20 2.89
N ASN A 68 6.90 7.61 3.63
CA ASN A 68 7.18 6.52 4.52
C ASN A 68 7.52 5.29 3.67
N ARG A 69 8.76 5.18 3.19
CA ARG A 69 9.28 4.01 2.47
C ARG A 69 8.97 2.72 3.23
N PHE A 70 8.97 2.79 4.55
CA PHE A 70 8.52 1.73 5.42
C PHE A 70 7.06 1.33 5.16
N ASP A 71 6.12 2.26 4.90
CA ASP A 71 4.74 1.91 4.55
C ASP A 71 4.65 1.15 3.23
N LEU A 72 5.45 1.53 2.22
CA LEU A 72 5.53 0.80 0.94
C LEU A 72 6.07 -0.63 1.15
N GLU A 73 7.14 -0.76 1.94
CA GLU A 73 7.71 -2.05 2.32
C GLU A 73 6.69 -2.89 3.10
N GLN A 74 5.95 -2.31 4.05
CA GLN A 74 4.88 -3.00 4.77
C GLN A 74 3.74 -3.43 3.83
N MET A 75 3.33 -2.59 2.89
CA MET A 75 2.28 -2.93 1.92
C MET A 75 2.70 -4.11 1.05
N ARG A 76 3.92 -4.08 0.51
CA ARG A 76 4.48 -5.10 -0.37
C ARG A 76 4.78 -6.42 0.36
N ASP A 77 5.47 -6.35 1.49
CA ASP A 77 6.10 -7.52 2.10
C ASP A 77 5.22 -8.15 3.20
N LEU A 78 4.24 -7.40 3.72
CA LEU A 78 3.35 -7.85 4.80
C LEU A 78 1.88 -7.82 4.42
N HIS A 79 1.31 -6.65 4.10
CA HIS A 79 -0.14 -6.47 4.04
C HIS A 79 -0.77 -7.19 2.86
N LEU A 80 -0.27 -6.98 1.64
CA LEU A 80 -0.79 -7.64 0.44
C LEU A 80 -0.66 -9.17 0.53
N PRO A 81 0.52 -9.76 0.83
CA PRO A 81 0.65 -11.20 0.96
C PRO A 81 -0.28 -11.78 2.04
N LYS A 82 -0.34 -11.13 3.22
CA LYS A 82 -1.19 -11.60 4.32
C LYS A 82 -2.67 -11.57 3.97
N LEU A 83 -3.14 -10.53 3.28
CA LEU A 83 -4.53 -10.40 2.83
C LEU A 83 -4.90 -11.53 1.85
N VAL A 84 -4.08 -11.75 0.82
CA VAL A 84 -4.34 -12.78 -0.19
C VAL A 84 -4.25 -14.17 0.42
N LYS A 85 -3.24 -14.43 1.26
CA LYS A 85 -3.12 -15.71 1.97
C LYS A 85 -4.34 -15.98 2.85
N SER A 86 -4.80 -14.98 3.60
CA SER A 86 -5.99 -15.12 4.46
C SER A 86 -7.23 -15.52 3.65
N TYR A 87 -7.36 -15.00 2.43
CA TYR A 87 -8.44 -15.40 1.52
C TYR A 87 -8.30 -16.86 1.04
N ILE A 88 -7.09 -17.25 0.63
CA ILE A 88 -6.78 -18.59 0.13
C ILE A 88 -7.00 -19.66 1.22
N ASP A 89 -6.62 -19.35 2.46
CA ASP A 89 -6.72 -20.26 3.59
C ASP A 89 -8.18 -20.54 4.00
N ILE A 90 -9.15 -19.72 3.58
CA ILE A 90 -10.58 -19.95 3.86
C ILE A 90 -11.10 -21.06 2.93
N PRO A 91 -11.50 -22.23 3.47
CA PRO A 91 -12.03 -23.30 2.64
C PRO A 91 -13.35 -22.85 1.96
N PRO A 92 -13.61 -23.26 0.71
CA PRO A 92 -14.79 -22.83 -0.04
C PRO A 92 -16.11 -23.04 0.71
N ALA A 93 -16.24 -24.16 1.44
CA ALA A 93 -17.42 -24.48 2.24
C ALA A 93 -17.72 -23.44 3.35
N HIS A 94 -16.69 -22.78 3.89
CA HIS A 94 -16.82 -21.79 4.96
C HIS A 94 -16.99 -20.35 4.44
N ARG A 95 -16.84 -20.10 3.15
CA ARG A 95 -17.00 -18.74 2.58
C ARG A 95 -18.43 -18.19 2.77
N ALA A 96 -19.44 -19.06 2.80
CA ALA A 96 -20.81 -18.68 3.11
C ALA A 96 -20.99 -18.17 4.56
N GLU A 97 -20.16 -18.63 5.49
CA GLU A 97 -20.19 -18.16 6.88
C GLU A 97 -19.71 -16.71 6.99
N ILE A 98 -18.75 -16.30 6.15
CA ILE A 98 -18.30 -14.90 6.06
C ILE A 98 -19.47 -14.01 5.64
N PHE A 99 -20.26 -14.44 4.64
CA PHE A 99 -21.45 -13.71 4.23
C PHE A 99 -22.46 -13.58 5.37
N ARG A 100 -22.72 -14.65 6.13
CA ARG A 100 -23.62 -14.60 7.28
C ARG A 100 -23.15 -13.63 8.37
N LYS A 101 -21.85 -13.50 8.58
CA LYS A 101 -21.27 -12.61 9.62
C LYS A 101 -21.14 -11.16 9.18
N THR A 102 -20.87 -10.92 7.90
CA THR A 102 -20.47 -9.59 7.39
C THR A 102 -21.47 -8.98 6.40
N GLY A 103 -22.44 -9.76 5.92
CA GLY A 103 -23.35 -9.37 4.83
C GLY A 103 -22.67 -9.24 3.46
N LYS A 104 -21.36 -9.51 3.37
CA LYS A 104 -20.56 -9.41 2.14
C LYS A 104 -19.86 -10.73 1.87
N SER A 105 -19.73 -11.10 0.60
CA SER A 105 -18.97 -12.32 0.25
C SER A 105 -17.50 -12.11 0.55
N ALA A 106 -16.78 -13.21 0.82
CA ALA A 106 -15.33 -13.15 1.03
C ALA A 106 -14.60 -12.52 -0.17
N SER A 107 -15.06 -12.80 -1.40
CA SER A 107 -14.48 -12.22 -2.61
C SER A 107 -14.74 -10.72 -2.70
N PHE A 108 -15.93 -10.26 -2.32
CA PHE A 108 -16.24 -8.84 -2.27
C PHE A 108 -15.34 -8.10 -1.26
N ILE A 109 -15.14 -8.66 -0.07
CA ILE A 109 -14.27 -8.07 0.95
C ILE A 109 -12.82 -8.02 0.46
N LEU A 110 -12.35 -9.07 -0.24
CA LEU A 110 -11.02 -9.08 -0.85
C LEU A 110 -10.89 -7.96 -1.86
N ASP A 111 -11.81 -7.86 -2.83
CA ASP A 111 -11.78 -6.82 -3.86
C ASP A 111 -11.81 -5.41 -3.24
N GLU A 112 -12.70 -5.16 -2.28
CA GLU A 112 -12.79 -3.87 -1.58
C GLU A 112 -11.49 -3.53 -0.83
N SER A 113 -10.83 -4.53 -0.25
CA SER A 113 -9.57 -4.32 0.48
C SER A 113 -8.41 -4.03 -0.47
N LEU A 114 -8.39 -4.69 -1.64
CA LEU A 114 -7.42 -4.42 -2.70
C LEU A 114 -7.63 -3.02 -3.29
N ASP A 115 -8.87 -2.60 -3.51
CA ASP A 115 -9.19 -1.26 -4.02
C ASP A 115 -8.70 -0.17 -3.05
N LYS A 116 -8.95 -0.31 -1.75
CA LYS A 116 -8.43 0.63 -0.73
C LYS A 116 -6.89 0.72 -0.74
N MET A 117 -6.22 -0.41 -0.97
CA MET A 117 -4.78 -0.45 -1.04
C MET A 117 -4.26 0.25 -2.31
N GLN A 118 -4.94 0.06 -3.44
CA GLN A 118 -4.66 0.78 -4.68
C GLN A 118 -4.86 2.29 -4.52
N ASP A 119 -5.99 2.72 -3.94
CA ASP A 119 -6.28 4.15 -3.72
C ASP A 119 -5.16 4.82 -2.92
N LYS A 120 -4.66 4.14 -1.88
CA LYS A 120 -3.54 4.63 -1.07
C LYS A 120 -2.24 4.77 -1.88
N LEU A 121 -1.96 3.85 -2.80
CA LEU A 121 -0.78 3.96 -3.68
C LEU A 121 -0.94 5.09 -4.70
N ASP A 122 -2.12 5.24 -5.27
CA ASP A 122 -2.44 6.32 -6.21
C ASP A 122 -2.29 7.70 -5.52
N ASP A 123 -2.69 7.82 -4.25
CA ASP A 123 -2.47 9.01 -3.43
C ASP A 123 -0.97 9.28 -3.17
N MET A 124 -0.18 8.24 -2.86
CA MET A 124 1.27 8.39 -2.67
C MET A 124 1.94 8.87 -3.98
N MET A 125 1.56 8.29 -5.12
CA MET A 125 2.07 8.69 -6.43
C MET A 125 1.72 10.14 -6.75
N ARG A 126 0.49 10.57 -6.45
CA ARG A 126 0.08 11.97 -6.64
C ARG A 126 0.90 12.93 -5.77
N SER A 127 1.18 12.54 -4.53
CA SER A 127 2.00 13.34 -3.61
C SER A 127 3.44 13.50 -4.12
N LEU A 128 4.05 12.43 -4.65
CA LEU A 128 5.37 12.48 -5.29
C LEU A 128 5.38 13.47 -6.46
N ALA A 129 4.45 13.30 -7.38
CA ALA A 129 4.35 14.14 -8.56
C ALA A 129 4.16 15.62 -8.20
N GLN A 130 3.35 15.92 -7.17
CA GLN A 130 3.17 17.29 -6.71
C GLN A 130 4.47 17.88 -6.15
N HIS A 131 5.22 17.12 -5.35
CA HIS A 131 6.48 17.60 -4.80
C HIS A 131 7.51 17.86 -5.90
N ASP A 132 7.61 16.99 -6.91
CA ASP A 132 8.47 17.20 -8.07
C ASP A 132 8.12 18.48 -8.84
N LEU A 133 6.83 18.76 -9.03
CA LEU A 133 6.35 19.98 -9.68
C LEU A 133 6.69 21.24 -8.86
N ASP A 134 6.55 21.17 -7.55
CA ASP A 134 6.87 22.29 -6.65
C ASP A 134 8.39 22.56 -6.66
N ALA A 135 9.21 21.51 -6.57
CA ALA A 135 10.66 21.62 -6.65
C ALA A 135 11.13 22.23 -7.98
N PHE A 136 10.53 21.81 -9.10
CA PHE A 136 10.80 22.39 -10.41
C PHE A 136 10.41 23.87 -10.49
N THR A 137 9.22 24.22 -10.00
CA THR A 137 8.72 25.60 -9.97
C THR A 137 9.63 26.51 -9.14
N HIS A 138 10.05 26.07 -7.96
CA HIS A 138 11.00 26.83 -7.13
C HIS A 138 12.35 27.02 -7.81
N ASN A 139 12.89 25.96 -8.44
CA ASN A 139 14.17 26.06 -9.14
C ASN A 139 14.12 27.04 -10.32
N THR A 140 13.05 26.99 -11.13
CA THR A 140 12.89 27.92 -12.27
C THR A 140 12.75 29.37 -11.83
N GLN A 141 11.99 29.63 -10.75
CA GLN A 141 11.88 30.98 -10.16
C GLN A 141 13.22 31.47 -9.64
N PHE A 142 13.97 30.61 -8.94
CA PHE A 142 15.30 30.95 -8.43
C PHE A 142 16.28 31.30 -9.57
N ILE A 143 16.32 30.51 -10.63
CA ILE A 143 17.17 30.80 -11.81
C ILE A 143 16.76 32.14 -12.43
N GLY A 144 15.46 32.38 -12.62
CA GLY A 144 14.97 33.66 -13.13
C GLY A 144 15.48 34.84 -12.30
N GLN A 145 15.33 34.79 -10.97
CA GLN A 145 15.81 35.86 -10.08
C GLN A 145 17.33 36.01 -10.07
N ARG A 146 18.07 34.89 -10.03
CA ARG A 146 19.52 34.88 -9.86
C ARG A 146 20.28 35.38 -11.08
N TYR A 147 19.70 35.22 -12.27
CA TYR A 147 20.35 35.46 -13.55
C TYR A 147 19.69 36.55 -14.40
N ALA A 148 18.44 36.96 -14.16
CA ALA A 148 17.84 38.10 -14.87
C ALA A 148 18.46 39.45 -14.49
N ASP A 149 19.06 39.57 -13.30
CA ASP A 149 19.70 40.81 -12.83
C ASP A 149 21.07 41.11 -13.50
N LYS A 150 21.56 40.22 -14.38
CA LYS A 150 22.79 40.46 -15.16
C LYS A 150 22.57 41.25 -16.46
N ASP A 151 21.31 41.47 -16.86
CA ASP A 151 20.94 42.32 -18.00
C ASP A 151 20.43 43.69 -17.54
N ASN A 152 20.94 44.20 -16.41
CA ASN A 152 20.65 45.54 -15.93
C ASN A 152 21.84 46.47 -16.25
N PRO A 153 21.82 47.23 -17.38
CA PRO A 153 22.94 48.06 -17.81
C PRO A 153 23.14 49.35 -16.98
N PHE A 154 22.53 49.44 -15.79
CA PHE A 154 22.52 50.63 -14.94
C PHE A 154 22.94 50.37 -13.47
N LEU A 155 23.60 49.23 -13.20
CA LEU A 155 24.44 49.03 -12.01
C LEU A 155 25.92 49.15 -12.37
#